data_AF-A0A941FQK1-F1
#
_entry.id   AF-A0A941FQK1-F1
#
_cell.length_a   1.000
_cell.length_b   1.000
_cell.length_c   1.000
_cell.angle_alpha   90.00
_cell.angle_beta   90.00
_cell.angle_gamma   90.00
#
_symmetry.space_group_name_H-M   'P 1'
#
loop_
_entity.id
_entity.type
_entity.pdbx_description
1 polymer ?
#
loop_
_entity_poly.entity_id
_entity_poly.type
_entity_poly.pdbx_seq_one_letter_code
_entity_poly.pdbx_strand_id
1 'polypeptide(L)' 'MKKLALVSSCLLLMSVLFLAGCSDEPSPEERFAAYTKLWNKQDFTKMYEYLSPETRKEISADEFEKRYEKSIRALKPTN' A
#
# COMPACT_ATOMS: atom_id res chain seq x y z
N MET A 1 0.20 -38.68 -28.20
CA MET A 1 -1.04 -37.87 -28.11
C MET A 1 -1.34 -37.42 -26.68
N LYS A 2 -1.71 -38.30 -25.73
CA LYS A 2 -2.09 -37.91 -24.35
C LYS A 2 -1.02 -37.15 -23.56
N LYS A 3 0.25 -37.59 -23.64
CA LYS A 3 1.40 -36.93 -23.00
C LYS A 3 1.69 -35.55 -23.60
N LEU A 4 1.47 -35.38 -24.90
CA LEU A 4 1.67 -34.11 -25.61
C LEU A 4 0.56 -33.10 -25.26
N ALA A 5 -0.69 -33.56 -25.13
CA ALA A 5 -1.81 -32.75 -24.67
C ALA A 5 -1.61 -32.27 -23.22
N LEU A 6 -1.07 -33.13 -22.34
CA LEU A 6 -0.79 -32.78 -20.94
C LEU A 6 0.33 -31.73 -20.82
N VAL A 7 1.41 -31.86 -21.61
CA VAL A 7 2.49 -30.87 -21.65
C VAL A 7 1.99 -29.52 -22.19
N SER A 8 1.18 -29.54 -23.25
CA SER A 8 0.58 -28.32 -23.81
C SER A 8 -0.35 -27.62 -22.82
N SER A 9 -1.17 -28.36 -22.09
CA SER A 9 -2.04 -27.80 -21.04
C SER A 9 -1.24 -27.18 -19.89
N CYS A 10 -0.11 -27.78 -19.51
CA CYS A 10 0.76 -27.27 -18.46
C CYS A 10 1.47 -25.97 -18.89
N LEU A 11 1.92 -25.91 -20.15
CA LEU A 11 2.52 -24.71 -20.74
C LEU A 11 1.53 -23.53 -20.77
N LEU A 12 0.27 -23.81 -21.10
CA LEU A 12 -0.80 -22.80 -21.12
C LEU A 12 -1.14 -22.29 -19.71
N LEU A 13 -1.09 -23.16 -18.70
CA LEU A 13 -1.30 -22.75 -17.31
C LEU A 13 -0.14 -21.87 -16.82
N MET A 14 1.09 -22.22 -17.17
CA MET A 14 2.27 -21.42 -16.82
C MET A 14 2.22 -20.06 -17.49
N SER A 15 1.80 -19.95 -18.76
CA SER A 15 1.70 -18.66 -19.43
C SER A 15 0.70 -17.72 -18.76
N VAL A 16 -0.45 -18.22 -18.28
CA VAL A 16 -1.43 -17.40 -17.52
C VAL A 16 -0.83 -16.86 -16.22
N LEU A 17 0.02 -17.62 -15.54
CA LEU A 17 0.72 -17.16 -14.32
C LEU A 17 1.75 -16.05 -14.62
N PHE A 18 2.39 -16.06 -15.79
CA PHE A 18 3.31 -14.99 -16.19
C PHE A 18 2.60 -13.66 -16.47
N LEU A 19 1.32 -13.67 -16.86
CA LEU A 19 0.55 -12.42 -17.03
C LEU A 19 0.16 -11.76 -15.70
N ALA A 20 0.16 -12.48 -14.58
CA ALA A 20 -0.19 -11.92 -13.27
C ALA A 20 0.84 -10.91 -12.72
N GLY A 21 2.06 -10.89 -13.28
CA GLY A 21 3.12 -9.94 -12.90
C GLY A 21 3.07 -8.59 -13.63
N CYS A 22 2.17 -8.43 -14.60
CA CYS A 22 1.98 -7.16 -15.31
C CYS A 22 0.78 -6.43 -14.66
N SER A 23 0.98 -5.86 -13.48
CA SER A 23 -0.01 -5.04 -12.81
C SER A 23 0.27 -3.54 -13.06
N ASP A 24 -0.77 -2.78 -13.41
CA ASP A 24 -0.76 -1.31 -13.45
C ASP A 24 -0.77 -0.72 -12.03
N GLU A 25 0.10 -1.24 -11.17
CA GLU A 25 0.28 -0.71 -9.83
C GLU A 25 0.99 0.64 -9.91
N PRO A 26 0.53 1.67 -9.17
CA PRO A 26 1.21 2.95 -9.16
C PRO A 26 2.68 2.76 -8.75
N SER A 27 3.55 3.48 -9.45
CA SER A 27 4.99 3.38 -9.25
C SER A 27 5.37 3.74 -7.81
N PRO A 28 6.55 3.32 -7.32
CA PRO A 28 7.03 3.74 -6.01
C PRO A 28 7.00 5.28 -5.82
N GLU A 29 7.34 6.03 -6.86
CA GLU A 29 7.31 7.49 -6.88
C GLU A 29 5.87 8.03 -6.77
N GLU A 30 4.92 7.46 -7.51
CA GLU A 30 3.51 7.83 -7.45
C GLU A 30 2.91 7.53 -6.08
N ARG A 31 3.21 6.36 -5.50
CA ARG A 31 2.82 5.99 -4.13
C ARG A 31 3.34 7.01 -3.11
N PHE A 32 4.62 7.36 -3.21
CA PHE A 32 5.24 8.30 -2.29
C PHE A 32 4.70 9.72 -2.44
N ALA A 33 4.46 10.18 -3.68
CA ALA A 33 3.81 11.46 -3.97
C ALA A 33 2.39 11.53 -3.38
N ALA A 34 1.61 10.45 -3.48
CA ALA A 34 0.28 10.39 -2.89
C ALA A 34 0.34 10.48 -1.35
N TYR A 35 1.25 9.73 -0.71
CA TYR A 35 1.42 9.75 0.74
C TYR A 35 1.85 11.14 1.26
N THR A 36 2.86 11.75 0.64
CA THR A 36 3.34 13.09 1.02
C THR A 36 2.29 14.18 0.82
N LYS A 37 1.42 14.05 -0.20
CA LYS A 37 0.28 14.95 -0.38
C LYS A 37 -0.72 14.88 0.77
N LEU A 38 -0.99 13.68 1.31
CA LEU A 38 -1.85 13.53 2.49
C LEU A 38 -1.19 14.11 3.74
N TRP A 39 0.12 13.89 3.90
CA TRP A 39 0.91 14.48 4.98
C TRP A 39 0.83 16.01 5.00
N ASN A 40 1.03 16.65 3.84
CA ASN A 40 0.94 18.10 3.71
C ASN A 40 -0.46 18.66 4.04
N LYS A 41 -1.50 17.86 3.81
CA LYS A 41 -2.89 18.19 4.17
C LYS A 41 -3.23 17.85 5.62
N GLN A 42 -2.33 17.18 6.34
CA GLN A 42 -2.57 16.62 7.68
C GLN A 42 -3.79 15.67 7.71
N ASP A 43 -4.04 14.95 6.60
CA ASP A 43 -5.12 13.97 6.49
C ASP A 43 -4.65 12.61 7.04
N PHE A 44 -4.49 12.54 8.37
CA PHE A 44 -3.92 11.37 9.04
C PHE A 44 -4.82 10.13 8.95
N THR A 45 -6.13 10.32 8.90
CA THR A 45 -7.08 9.23 8.70
C THR A 45 -6.83 8.51 7.37
N LYS A 46 -6.62 9.24 6.26
CA LYS A 46 -6.27 8.61 4.99
C LYS A 46 -4.85 8.08 4.95
N MET A 47 -3.92 8.70 5.66
CA MET A 47 -2.55 8.17 5.75
C MET A 47 -2.53 6.80 6.46
N TYR A 48 -3.42 6.55 7.41
CA TYR A 48 -3.56 5.25 8.07
C TYR A 48 -3.85 4.10 7.09
N GLU A 49 -4.60 4.38 6.01
CA GLU A 49 -4.92 3.39 4.97
C GLU A 49 -3.67 2.89 4.23
N TYR A 50 -2.59 3.69 4.21
CA TYR A 50 -1.32 3.34 3.57
C TYR A 50 -0.43 2.43 4.43
N LEU A 51 -0.78 2.19 5.70
CA LEU A 51 -0.03 1.28 6.56
C LEU A 51 -0.16 -0.17 6.09
N SER A 52 0.80 -1.02 6.47
CA SER A 52 0.66 -2.45 6.20
C SER A 52 -0.47 -3.05 7.05
N PRO A 53 -1.09 -4.15 6.59
CA PRO A 53 -2.06 -4.89 7.39
C PRO A 53 -1.53 -5.29 8.78
N GLU A 54 -0.24 -5.59 8.88
CA GLU A 54 0.44 -5.95 10.13
C GLU A 54 0.46 -4.76 11.08
N THR A 55 0.88 -3.58 10.62
CA THR A 55 0.90 -2.37 11.45
C THR A 55 -0.51 -1.99 11.89
N ARG A 56 -1.51 -2.09 11.02
CA ARG A 56 -2.91 -1.79 11.40
C ARG A 56 -3.50 -2.70 12.47
N LYS A 57 -2.90 -3.87 12.74
CA LYS A 57 -3.29 -4.72 13.88
C LYS A 57 -2.74 -4.21 15.21
N GLU A 58 -1.67 -3.44 15.17
CA GLU A 58 -0.95 -2.95 16.36
C GLU A 58 -1.35 -1.54 16.77
N ILE A 59 -1.89 -0.74 15.84
CA ILE A 59 -2.31 0.64 16.08
C ILE A 59 -3.66 0.91 15.39
N SER A 60 -4.59 1.53 16.13
CA SER A 60 -5.86 1.99 15.58
C SER A 60 -5.71 3.30 14.79
N ALA A 61 -6.68 3.59 13.91
CA ALA A 61 -6.71 4.85 13.16
C ALA A 61 -6.72 6.08 14.10
N ASP A 62 -7.52 6.03 15.16
CA ASP A 62 -7.61 7.10 16.16
C ASP A 62 -6.28 7.32 16.91
N GLU A 63 -5.59 6.24 17.29
CA GLU A 63 -4.28 6.34 17.95
C GLU A 63 -3.22 6.91 17.02
N PHE A 64 -3.25 6.50 15.76
CA PHE A 64 -2.37 7.03 14.72
C PHE A 64 -2.58 8.52 14.52
N GLU A 65 -3.82 8.97 14.34
CA GLU A 65 -4.17 10.39 14.18
C GLU A 65 -3.75 11.22 15.38
N LYS A 66 -4.16 10.82 16.60
CA LYS A 66 -3.81 11.52 17.85
C LYS A 66 -2.31 11.66 18.04
N ARG A 67 -1.53 10.64 17.66
CA ARG A 67 -0.07 10.67 17.75
C ARG A 67 0.52 11.80 16.90
N TYR A 68 0.10 11.93 15.64
CA TYR A 68 0.62 12.96 14.75
C TYR A 68 0.10 14.35 15.08
N GLU A 69 -1.16 14.50 15.47
CA GLU A 69 -1.70 15.77 15.96
C GLU A 69 -0.93 16.27 17.20
N LYS A 70 -0.62 15.38 18.14
CA LYS A 70 0.20 15.70 19.31
C LYS A 70 1.60 16.16 18.90
N SER A 71 2.24 15.44 17.98
CA SER A 71 3.56 15.82 17.46
C SER A 71 3.55 17.21 16.80
N ILE A 72 2.56 17.50 15.96
CA ILE A 72 2.44 18.82 15.33
C ILE A 72 2.20 19.92 16.37
N ARG A 73 1.33 19.67 17.35
CA ARG A 73 1.06 20.63 18.43
C ARG A 73 2.31 20.94 19.23
N ALA A 74 3.16 19.94 19.50
CA ALA A 74 4.43 20.12 20.19
C ALA A 74 5.46 20.94 19.39
N LEU A 75 5.36 20.94 18.05
CA LEU A 75 6.24 21.71 17.17
C LEU A 75 5.74 23.14 16.93
N LYS A 76 4.46 23.44 17.18
CA LYS A 76 3.93 24.80 17.07
C LYS A 76 4.45 25.64 18.24
N PRO A 77 5.08 26.81 18.00
CA PRO A 77 5.50 27.69 19.07
C PRO A 77 4.25 28.14 19.85
N THR A 78 4.26 27.92 21.16
CA THR A 78 3.27 28.48 22.08
C THR A 78 3.59 29.96 22.27
N ASN A 79 2.71 30.83 21.78
CA ASN A 79 2.73 32.27 22.12
C ASN A 79 2.28 32.48 23.56
#